data_AF-G0S4W0-F1
#
_entry.id   AF-G0S4W0-F1
#
_cell.length_a   1.000
_cell.length_b   1.000
_cell.length_c   1.000
_cell.angle_alpha   90.00
_cell.angle_beta   90.00
_cell.angle_gamma   90.00
#
_symmetry.space_group_name_H-M   'P 1'
#
loop_
_entity.id
_entity.type
_entity.pdbx_description
1 polymer ?
#
loop_
_entity_poly.entity_id
_entity_poly.type
_entity_poly.pdbx_seq_one_letter_code
_entity_poly.pdbx_strand_id
1 'polypeptide(L)'
;MGPNNERHIETMDIVTEVIGTDITPIQPSRVPPNVKFEIDDANQHWTLADESFDLIHARALAGNILNWEKFYQEAYRCLKPGAWFKIQETSFDWRTQKGVIAEDSPMGQWNKVFQEGGKKTGRTLRIVDEDLQERLMKKVGSWMS
;
A
#
# COMPACT_ATOMS: atom_id res chain seq x y z
N MET A 1 -9.96 56.86 -18.99
CA MET A 1 -9.99 55.38 -18.97
C MET A 1 -8.52 54.96 -18.99
N GLY A 2 -7.81 54.88 -17.85
CA GLY A 2 -7.79 53.78 -16.88
C GLY A 2 -6.62 52.83 -17.23
N PRO A 3 -5.55 52.69 -16.41
CA PRO A 3 -4.44 51.80 -16.74
C PRO A 3 -4.87 50.33 -16.62
N ASN A 4 -4.58 49.56 -17.66
CA ASN A 4 -4.89 48.14 -17.75
C ASN A 4 -3.99 47.37 -16.76
N ASN A 5 -4.51 47.11 -15.56
CA ASN A 5 -3.84 46.32 -14.54
C ASN A 5 -4.26 44.85 -14.69
N GLU A 6 -3.78 44.20 -15.74
CA GLU A 6 -3.88 42.75 -15.88
C GLU A 6 -2.84 42.12 -14.97
N ARG A 7 -3.20 41.96 -13.69
CA ARG A 7 -2.48 41.06 -12.79
C ARG A 7 -2.49 39.69 -13.45
N HIS A 8 -1.33 39.26 -13.94
CA HIS A 8 -1.08 37.85 -14.24
C HIS A 8 -1.26 37.10 -12.93
N ILE A 9 -2.42 36.46 -12.77
CA ILE A 9 -2.60 35.43 -11.78
C ILE A 9 -1.80 34.26 -12.33
N GLU A 10 -0.59 34.05 -11.82
CA GLU A 10 0.07 32.75 -11.96
C GLU A 10 -0.86 31.73 -11.28
N THR A 11 -1.72 31.08 -12.06
CA THR A 11 -2.28 29.80 -11.67
C THR A 11 -1.10 28.86 -11.55
N MET A 12 -0.61 28.73 -10.32
CA MET A 12 0.29 27.65 -9.94
C MET A 12 -0.51 26.37 -10.19
N ASP A 13 -0.32 25.75 -11.34
CA ASP A 13 -0.93 24.47 -11.66
C ASP A 13 -0.49 23.51 -10.55
N ILE A 14 -1.41 23.17 -9.64
CA ILE A 14 -1.18 22.15 -8.62
C ILE A 14 -1.19 20.82 -9.37
N VAL A 15 -0.04 20.46 -9.94
CA VAL A 15 0.14 19.18 -10.62
C VAL A 15 0.55 18.15 -9.56
N THR A 16 -0.28 17.13 -9.36
CA THR A 16 0.07 15.98 -8.54
C THR A 16 0.92 15.02 -9.35
N GLU A 17 2.11 14.66 -8.87
CA GLU A 17 2.91 13.59 -9.45
C GLU A 17 2.57 12.24 -8.81
N VAL A 18 2.49 11.19 -9.62
CA VAL A 18 2.18 9.83 -9.17
C VAL A 18 3.27 8.89 -9.65
N ILE A 19 3.87 8.15 -8.72
CA ILE A 19 4.81 7.07 -8.99
C ILE A 19 4.14 5.76 -8.57
N GLY A 20 4.03 4.82 -9.49
CA GLY A 20 3.59 3.45 -9.23
C GLY A 20 4.76 2.49 -9.30
N THR A 21 4.84 1.54 -8.38
CA THR A 21 5.85 0.47 -8.39
C THR A 21 5.20 -0.90 -8.50
N ASP A 22 5.82 -1.79 -9.25
CA ASP A 22 5.48 -3.22 -9.30
C ASP A 22 6.73 -4.02 -9.66
N ILE A 23 6.83 -5.27 -9.20
CA ILE A 23 7.96 -6.14 -9.56
C ILE A 23 7.87 -6.61 -11.02
N THR A 24 6.68 -6.53 -11.62
CA THR A 24 6.40 -6.98 -12.98
C THR A 24 6.09 -5.81 -13.92
N PRO A 25 6.53 -5.86 -15.19
CA PRO A 25 6.27 -4.80 -16.16
C PRO A 25 4.86 -4.93 -16.79
N ILE A 26 3.80 -4.85 -15.98
CA ILE A 26 2.40 -5.03 -16.42
C ILE A 26 1.66 -3.71 -16.69
N GLN A 27 2.32 -2.57 -16.49
CA GLN A 27 1.76 -1.24 -16.63
C GLN A 27 1.38 -0.89 -18.08
N PRO A 28 0.38 -0.01 -18.29
CA PRO A 28 0.00 0.45 -19.63
C PRO A 28 1.14 1.17 -20.35
N SER A 29 1.22 1.01 -21.67
CA SER A 29 2.20 1.72 -22.51
C SER A 29 1.95 3.22 -22.64
N ARG A 30 0.74 3.69 -22.32
CA ARG A 30 0.35 5.10 -22.38
C ARG A 30 -0.28 5.52 -21.05
N VAL A 31 0.33 6.50 -20.41
CA VAL A 31 -0.06 7.04 -19.10
C VAL A 31 -0.12 8.58 -19.18
N PRO A 32 -0.84 9.25 -18.26
CA PRO A 32 -0.80 10.72 -18.15
C PRO A 32 0.63 11.23 -17.90
N PRO A 33 0.95 12.48 -18.28
CA PRO A 33 2.31 13.03 -18.16
C PRO A 33 2.82 13.14 -16.71
N ASN A 34 1.91 13.16 -15.74
CA ASN A 34 2.20 13.21 -14.31
C ASN A 34 2.25 11.82 -13.64
N VAL A 35 2.21 10.73 -14.40
CA VAL A 35 2.26 9.35 -13.90
C VAL A 35 3.51 8.66 -14.42
N LYS A 36 4.27 8.05 -13.53
CA LYS A 36 5.44 7.22 -13.85
C LYS A 36 5.29 5.84 -13.21
N PHE A 37 5.81 4.82 -13.87
CA PHE A 37 5.87 3.47 -13.34
C PHE A 37 7.31 3.00 -13.30
N GLU A 38 7.70 2.43 -12.17
CA GLU A 38 9.03 1.89 -11.92
C GLU A 38 8.92 0.39 -11.62
N ILE A 39 9.88 -0.37 -12.11
CA ILE A 39 9.98 -1.79 -11.78
C ILE A 39 10.77 -1.87 -10.48
N ASP A 40 10.10 -2.13 -9.36
CA ASP A 40 10.72 -2.19 -8.03
C ASP A 40 10.05 -3.28 -7.17
N ASP A 41 10.86 -3.98 -6.36
CA ASP A 41 10.41 -5.01 -5.43
C ASP A 41 10.25 -4.40 -4.04
N ALA A 42 8.99 -4.29 -3.59
CA ALA A 42 8.64 -3.72 -2.29
C ALA A 42 9.26 -4.46 -1.07
N ASN A 43 9.86 -5.63 -1.24
CA ASN A 43 10.61 -6.35 -0.20
C ASN A 43 12.05 -5.85 -0.01
N GLN A 44 12.60 -5.14 -1.00
CA GLN A 44 13.94 -4.56 -0.94
C GLN A 44 13.93 -3.23 -0.19
N HIS A 45 15.10 -2.61 -0.06
CA HIS A 45 15.15 -1.20 0.34
C HIS A 45 14.64 -0.36 -0.83
N TRP A 46 13.70 0.55 -0.56
CA TRP A 46 13.06 1.32 -1.62
C TRP A 46 14.03 2.36 -2.14
N THR A 47 14.09 2.49 -3.46
CA THR A 47 14.93 3.50 -4.15
C THR A 47 14.38 4.93 -4.01
N LEU A 48 13.19 5.05 -3.42
CA LEU A 48 12.49 6.29 -3.13
C LEU A 48 13.21 7.12 -2.06
N ALA A 49 13.21 8.44 -2.24
CA ALA A 49 13.87 9.37 -1.33
C ALA A 49 13.14 9.52 0.00
N ASP A 50 13.91 9.76 1.07
CA ASP A 50 13.39 10.11 2.40
C ASP A 50 12.49 11.35 2.33
N GLU A 51 11.43 11.36 3.13
CA GLU A 51 10.55 12.52 3.32
C GLU A 51 10.09 13.21 2.01
N SER A 52 9.77 12.42 0.99
CA SER A 52 9.49 12.94 -0.36
C SER A 52 8.02 12.82 -0.78
N PHE A 53 7.23 11.98 -0.12
CA PHE A 53 5.83 11.73 -0.48
C PHE A 53 4.83 12.37 0.49
N ASP A 54 3.80 13.01 -0.06
CA ASP A 54 2.63 13.52 0.69
C ASP A 54 1.59 12.43 0.96
N LEU A 55 1.59 11.38 0.14
CA LEU A 55 0.74 10.20 0.27
C LEU A 55 1.47 8.98 -0.29
N ILE A 56 1.48 7.88 0.46
CA ILE A 56 1.83 6.56 -0.04
C ILE A 56 0.60 5.66 0.08
N HIS A 57 0.23 5.02 -1.02
CA HIS A 57 -0.92 4.12 -1.09
C HIS A 57 -0.49 2.70 -1.48
N ALA A 58 -0.85 1.71 -0.67
CA ALA A 58 -0.61 0.30 -0.92
C ALA A 58 -1.93 -0.47 -0.91
N ARG A 59 -2.07 -1.47 -1.80
CA ARG A 59 -3.30 -2.27 -1.87
C ARG A 59 -3.02 -3.70 -2.31
N ALA A 60 -3.69 -4.64 -1.63
CA ALA A 60 -3.70 -6.06 -1.99
C ALA A 60 -2.31 -6.69 -2.11
N LEU A 61 -1.44 -6.41 -1.12
CA LEU A 61 -0.07 -6.92 -1.03
C LEU A 61 0.04 -8.15 -0.10
N ALA A 62 -1.05 -8.59 0.53
CA ALA A 62 -1.10 -9.85 1.26
C ALA A 62 -0.51 -11.01 0.43
N GLY A 63 0.36 -11.80 1.05
CA GLY A 63 1.09 -12.88 0.36
C GLY A 63 2.28 -12.43 -0.51
N ASN A 64 2.50 -11.13 -0.73
CA ASN A 64 3.62 -10.63 -1.53
C ASN A 64 4.75 -10.01 -0.68
N ILE A 65 4.42 -9.51 0.51
CA ILE A 65 5.38 -8.93 1.45
C ILE A 65 5.88 -9.97 2.45
N LEU A 66 7.20 -10.13 2.52
CA LEU A 66 7.92 -11.05 3.41
C LEU A 66 8.09 -10.48 4.82
N ASN A 67 8.41 -9.19 4.92
CA ASN A 67 8.59 -8.51 6.19
C ASN A 67 7.76 -7.23 6.20
N TRP A 68 6.57 -7.34 6.75
CA TRP A 68 5.65 -6.21 6.86
C TRP A 68 6.22 -5.08 7.71
N GLU A 69 6.93 -5.37 8.79
CA GLU A 69 7.52 -4.31 9.62
C GLU A 69 8.52 -3.47 8.83
N LYS A 70 9.41 -4.10 8.06
CA LYS A 70 10.34 -3.41 7.16
C LYS A 70 9.58 -2.60 6.10
N PHE A 71 8.52 -3.17 5.52
CA PHE A 71 7.68 -2.46 4.55
C PHE A 71 7.06 -1.18 5.14
N TYR A 72 6.53 -1.24 6.36
CA TYR A 72 6.02 -0.04 7.05
C TYR A 72 7.15 0.95 7.38
N GLN A 73 8.35 0.49 7.73
CA GLN A 73 9.52 1.35 7.96
C GLN A 73 9.94 2.11 6.71
N GLU A 74 9.99 1.43 5.55
CA GLU A 74 10.29 2.07 4.26
C GLU A 74 9.21 3.09 3.88
N ALA A 75 7.94 2.74 4.05
CA ALA A 75 6.83 3.67 3.83
C ALA A 75 6.95 4.92 4.72
N TYR A 76 7.23 4.73 6.02
CA TYR A 76 7.40 5.84 6.95
C TYR A 76 8.60 6.71 6.61
N ARG A 77 9.75 6.12 6.26
CA ARG A 77 10.95 6.84 5.82
C ARG A 77 10.68 7.76 4.63
N CYS A 78 9.91 7.28 3.65
CA CYS A 78 9.64 8.03 2.42
C CYS A 78 8.56 9.11 2.59
N LEU A 79 7.77 9.07 3.67
CA LEU A 79 6.70 10.05 3.92
C LEU A 79 7.25 11.33 4.53
N LYS A 80 6.79 12.48 4.04
CA LYS A 80 7.03 13.78 4.69
C LYS A 80 6.42 13.79 6.11
N PRO A 81 6.96 14.57 7.04
CA PRO A 81 6.31 14.81 8.32
C PRO A 81 4.86 15.30 8.13
N GLY A 82 3.89 14.60 8.74
CA GLY A 82 2.45 14.91 8.63
C GLY A 82 1.76 14.38 7.36
N ALA A 83 2.46 13.68 6.48
CA ALA A 83 1.90 13.00 5.31
C ALA A 83 1.12 11.74 5.70
N TRP A 84 0.47 11.11 4.72
CA TRP A 84 -0.45 10.00 4.95
C TRP A 84 0.07 8.68 4.37
N PHE A 85 0.00 7.62 5.16
CA PHE A 85 0.07 6.26 4.65
C PHE A 85 -1.34 5.67 4.57
N LYS A 86 -1.72 5.13 3.41
CA LYS A 86 -2.97 4.41 3.24
C LYS A 86 -2.69 2.99 2.75
N ILE A 87 -3.13 2.00 3.51
CA ILE A 87 -3.09 0.61 3.10
C ILE A 87 -4.48 -0.01 3.06
N GLN A 88 -4.80 -0.69 1.98
CA GLN A 88 -6.07 -1.41 1.81
C GLN A 88 -5.81 -2.90 1.56
N GLU A 89 -6.17 -3.71 2.55
CA GLU A 89 -6.11 -5.17 2.47
C GLU A 89 -7.50 -5.78 2.61
N THR A 90 -7.63 -7.04 2.21
CA THR A 90 -8.86 -7.83 2.37
C THR A 90 -8.50 -9.12 3.08
N SER A 91 -9.37 -9.56 3.99
CA SER A 91 -9.18 -10.86 4.62
C SER A 91 -9.29 -11.97 3.56
N PHE A 92 -8.35 -12.91 3.62
CA PHE A 92 -8.37 -14.12 2.80
C PHE A 92 -9.19 -15.24 3.42
N ASP A 93 -9.62 -15.08 4.68
CA ASP A 93 -10.46 -16.05 5.37
C ASP A 93 -11.92 -15.86 4.93
N TRP A 94 -12.49 -16.89 4.30
CA TRP A 94 -13.91 -16.94 4.02
C TRP A 94 -14.73 -17.00 5.30
N ARG A 95 -15.82 -16.23 5.32
CA ARG A 95 -16.77 -16.17 6.43
C ARG A 95 -18.19 -16.22 5.88
N THR A 96 -19.12 -16.72 6.69
CA THR A 96 -20.54 -16.70 6.36
C THR A 96 -21.33 -16.09 7.51
N GLN A 97 -22.38 -15.34 7.17
CA GLN A 97 -23.31 -14.79 8.15
C GLN A 97 -24.11 -15.89 8.88
N LYS A 98 -24.18 -17.09 8.29
CA LYS A 98 -24.95 -18.23 8.83
C LYS A 98 -24.14 -19.09 9.82
N GLY A 99 -22.96 -18.65 10.24
CA GLY A 99 -22.13 -19.36 11.22
C GLY A 99 -20.95 -20.09 10.59
N VAL A 100 -20.87 -21.41 10.79
CA VAL A 100 -19.69 -22.23 10.50
C VAL A 100 -19.65 -22.66 9.03
N ILE A 101 -18.51 -22.48 8.37
CA ILE A 101 -18.23 -23.09 7.07
C ILE A 101 -17.79 -24.54 7.33
N ALA A 102 -18.44 -25.50 6.68
CA ALA A 102 -18.08 -26.92 6.80
C ALA A 102 -16.60 -27.13 6.43
N GLU A 103 -15.84 -27.77 7.32
CA GLU A 103 -14.38 -27.86 7.21
C GLU A 103 -13.89 -28.67 6.00
N ASP A 104 -14.69 -29.63 5.56
CA ASP A 104 -14.44 -30.49 4.40
C ASP A 104 -14.90 -29.86 3.08
N SER A 105 -15.64 -28.75 3.12
CA SER A 105 -16.03 -28.02 1.92
C SER A 105 -14.83 -27.32 1.27
N PRO A 106 -14.89 -27.01 -0.04
CA PRO A 106 -13.83 -26.24 -0.71
C PRO A 106 -13.49 -24.92 -0.02
N MET A 107 -14.48 -24.23 0.55
CA MET A 107 -14.26 -22.96 1.27
C MET A 107 -13.66 -23.19 2.67
N GLY A 108 -14.01 -24.29 3.34
CA GLY A 108 -13.38 -24.67 4.62
C GLY A 108 -11.92 -25.08 4.44
N GLN A 109 -11.60 -25.76 3.33
CA GLN A 109 -10.24 -26.12 2.93
C GLN A 109 -9.42 -24.90 2.49
N TRP A 110 -10.03 -23.94 1.77
CA TRP A 110 -9.36 -22.72 1.28
C TRP A 110 -8.54 -22.02 2.36
N ASN A 111 -9.19 -21.67 3.48
CA ASN A 111 -8.53 -20.95 4.58
C ASN A 111 -7.33 -21.76 5.11
N LYS A 112 -7.49 -23.08 5.31
CA LYS A 112 -6.42 -23.97 5.79
C LYS A 112 -5.23 -23.97 4.83
N VAL A 113 -5.47 -24.17 3.54
CA VAL A 113 -4.43 -24.26 2.52
C VAL A 113 -3.62 -22.96 2.44
N PHE A 114 -4.29 -21.81 2.39
CA PHE A 114 -3.61 -20.52 2.26
C PHE A 114 -2.87 -20.12 3.53
N GLN A 115 -3.41 -20.45 4.71
CA GLN A 115 -2.71 -20.22 5.97
C GLN A 115 -1.45 -21.09 6.10
N GLU A 116 -1.55 -22.37 5.76
CA GLU A 116 -0.37 -23.26 5.75
C GLU A 116 0.66 -22.84 4.70
N GLY A 117 0.21 -22.48 3.50
CA GLY A 117 1.06 -21.98 2.43
C GLY A 117 1.80 -20.70 2.84
N GLY A 118 1.08 -19.76 3.46
CA GLY A 118 1.68 -18.53 3.97
C GLY A 118 2.72 -18.77 5.05
N LYS A 119 2.44 -19.69 6.00
CA LYS A 119 3.41 -20.09 7.04
C LYS A 119 4.66 -20.73 6.44
N LYS A 120 4.51 -21.66 5.49
CA LYS A 120 5.64 -22.36 4.85
C LYS A 120 6.51 -21.43 4.00
N THR A 121 5.92 -20.41 3.40
CA THR A 121 6.63 -19.48 2.49
C THR A 121 7.10 -18.19 3.17
N GLY A 122 6.73 -17.98 4.44
CA GLY A 122 6.94 -16.72 5.16
C GLY A 122 6.09 -15.55 4.65
N ARG A 123 5.09 -15.82 3.80
CA ARG A 123 4.23 -14.82 3.16
C ARG A 123 2.83 -14.89 3.73
N THR A 124 2.59 -14.17 4.82
CA THR A 124 1.28 -14.19 5.47
C THR A 124 0.18 -13.57 4.58
N LEU A 125 -0.98 -14.21 4.59
CA LEU A 125 -2.22 -13.72 3.99
C LEU A 125 -3.21 -13.20 5.05
N ARG A 126 -2.83 -13.27 6.33
CA ARG A 126 -3.68 -12.92 7.48
C ARG A 126 -3.45 -11.48 7.95
N ILE A 127 -3.35 -10.53 7.01
CA ILE A 127 -3.00 -9.14 7.34
C ILE A 127 -4.08 -8.47 8.18
N VAL A 128 -5.33 -8.66 7.77
CA VAL A 128 -6.52 -8.17 8.48
C VAL A 128 -6.79 -9.03 9.71
N ASP A 129 -6.68 -10.35 9.59
CA ASP A 129 -7.09 -11.30 10.62
C ASP A 129 -6.13 -11.39 11.82
N GLU A 130 -4.95 -10.78 11.72
CA GLU A 130 -3.95 -10.64 12.79
C GLU A 130 -3.69 -9.17 13.16
N ASP A 131 -4.55 -8.26 12.73
CA ASP A 131 -4.48 -6.81 12.99
C ASP A 131 -3.09 -6.21 12.69
N LEU A 132 -2.40 -6.76 11.68
CA LEU A 132 -1.02 -6.40 11.38
C LEU A 132 -0.89 -4.93 11.00
N GLN A 133 -1.89 -4.40 10.30
CA GLN A 133 -1.90 -3.00 9.88
C GLN A 133 -1.86 -2.08 11.09
N GLU A 134 -2.80 -2.22 12.02
CA GLU A 134 -2.87 -1.38 13.22
C GLU A 134 -1.62 -1.55 14.08
N ARG A 135 -1.22 -2.79 14.34
CA ARG A 135 -0.08 -3.11 15.21
C ARG A 135 1.23 -2.55 14.67
N LEU A 136 1.50 -2.71 13.37
CA LEU A 136 2.75 -2.29 12.77
C LEU A 136 2.78 -0.78 12.49
N MET A 137 1.66 -0.18 12.09
CA MET A 137 1.58 1.28 11.97
C MET A 137 1.90 1.95 13.31
N LYS A 138 1.30 1.49 14.42
CA LYS A 138 1.58 2.00 15.78
C LYS A 138 3.02 1.77 16.25
N LYS A 139 3.64 0.67 15.81
CA LYS A 139 5.02 0.32 16.17
C LYS A 139 6.03 1.21 15.43
N VAL A 140 5.80 1.43 14.13
CA VAL A 140 6.77 2.10 13.25
C VAL A 140 6.63 3.62 13.33
N GLY A 141 5.41 4.14 13.22
CA GLY A 141 5.16 5.56 13.45
C GLY A 141 4.46 5.74 14.79
N SER A 142 4.83 6.78 15.52
CA SER A 142 4.20 7.16 16.78
C SER A 142 2.78 7.74 16.58
N TRP A 143 1.94 7.13 15.75
CA TRP A 143 0.60 7.58 15.31
C TRP A 143 -0.49 7.53 16.41
N MET A 144 -0.10 7.55 17.68
CA MET A 144 -1.01 7.68 18.82
C MET A 144 -0.41 8.70 19.80
N SER A 145 -0.58 9.98 19.50
CA SER A 145 -0.60 11.05 20.51
C SER A 145 -1.76 11.99 20.21
#